data_AF-A0A6G2DDJ4-F1
#
_entry.id   AF-A0A6G2DDJ4-F1
#
_cell.length_a   1.000
_cell.length_b   1.000
_cell.length_c   1.000
_cell.angle_alpha   90.00
_cell.angle_beta   90.00
_cell.angle_gamma   90.00
#
_symmetry.space_group_name_H-M   'P 1'
#
loop_
_entity.id
_entity.type
_entity.pdbx_description
1 polymer ?
#
loop_
_entity_poly.entity_id
_entity_poly.type
_entity_poly.pdbx_seq_one_letter_code
_entity_poly.pdbx_strand_id
1 'polypeptide(L)' 'MRINKYIAHAGVASRRKAEELIKQGLVTVNGQVVRELATTIKSGDKVEVEGQPIYNEEKVYYLLN' A
#
# COMPACT_ATOMS: atom_id res chain seq x y z
N MET A 1 -6.46 -4.37 -4.48
CA MET A 1 -5.47 -5.22 -3.77
C MET A 1 -5.56 -4.95 -2.27
N ARG A 2 -5.40 -5.95 -1.37
CA ARG A 2 -5.39 -5.67 0.09
C ARG A 2 -4.26 -4.71 0.48
N ILE A 3 -4.51 -3.82 1.44
CA ILE A 3 -3.58 -2.77 1.86
C ILE A 3 -2.23 -3.32 2.37
N ASN A 4 -2.23 -4.39 3.17
CA ASN A 4 -0.99 -5.03 3.64
C ASN A 4 -0.15 -5.62 2.49
N LYS A 5 -0.82 -6.15 1.45
CA LYS A 5 -0.16 -6.64 0.23
C LYS A 5 0.34 -5.47 -0.62
N TYR A 6 -0.38 -4.36 -0.68
CA TYR A 6 0.02 -3.15 -1.41
C TYR A 6 1.32 -2.57 -0.84
N ILE A 7 1.37 -2.33 0.47
CA ILE A 7 2.56 -1.80 1.17
C ILE A 7 3.76 -2.74 0.96
N ALA A 8 3.55 -4.05 1.04
CA ALA A 8 4.63 -5.00 0.84
C ALA A 8 5.11 -5.09 -0.61
N HIS A 9 4.23 -4.93 -1.58
CA HIS A 9 4.61 -4.94 -2.99
C HIS A 9 5.34 -3.65 -3.39
N ALA A 10 5.03 -2.52 -2.74
CA ALA A 10 5.79 -1.27 -2.86
C ALA A 10 7.19 -1.33 -2.21
N GLY A 11 7.58 -2.46 -1.61
CA GLY A 11 8.91 -2.63 -0.99
C GLY A 11 9.11 -1.92 0.35
N VAL A 12 8.04 -1.32 0.91
CA VAL A 12 8.12 -0.49 2.12
C VAL A 12 8.30 -1.32 3.38
N ALA A 13 7.59 -2.44 3.49
CA ALA A 13 7.63 -3.30 4.67
C ALA A 13 7.22 -4.74 4.33
N SER A 14 7.55 -5.72 5.18
CA SER A 14 6.96 -7.06 5.03
C SER A 14 5.44 -7.03 5.25
N ARG A 15 4.69 -8.02 4.76
CA ARG A 15 3.22 -8.07 4.97
C ARG A 15 2.82 -7.99 6.44
N ARG A 16 3.55 -8.67 7.33
CA ARG A 16 3.29 -8.62 8.79
C ARG A 16 3.59 -7.25 9.37
N LYS A 17 4.72 -6.64 8.97
CA LYS A 17 5.06 -5.30 9.43
C LYS A 17 4.07 -4.25 8.93
N ALA A 18 3.57 -4.39 7.70
CA ALA A 18 2.50 -3.55 7.18
C ALA A 18 1.22 -3.63 8.03
N GLU A 19 0.83 -4.82 8.51
CA GLU A 19 -0.32 -4.97 9.42
C GLU A 19 -0.12 -4.24 10.75
N GLU A 20 1.10 -4.25 11.30
CA GLU A 20 1.43 -3.48 12.50
C GLU A 20 1.28 -1.97 12.25
N LEU A 21 1.85 -1.46 11.14
CA LEU A 21 1.78 -0.05 10.78
C LEU A 21 0.32 0.41 10.60
N ILE A 22 -0.51 -0.41 9.95
CA ILE A 22 -1.95 -0.14 9.79
C ILE A 22 -2.63 -0.08 11.17
N LYS A 23 -2.39 -1.06 12.06
CA LYS A 23 -2.96 -1.06 13.42
C LYS A 23 -2.53 0.15 14.25
N GLN A 24 -1.30 0.61 14.07
CA GLN A 24 -0.77 1.81 14.73
C GLN A 24 -1.37 3.10 14.15
N GLY A 25 -2.08 3.04 13.02
CA GLY A 25 -2.63 4.21 12.35
C GLY A 25 -1.57 5.06 11.63
N LEU A 26 -0.45 4.43 11.26
CA LEU A 26 0.63 5.07 10.50
C LEU A 26 0.41 4.98 8.99
N VAL A 27 -0.76 4.51 8.55
CA VAL A 27 -1.09 4.35 7.14
C VAL A 27 -2.32 5.17 6.82
N THR A 28 -2.23 5.98 5.77
CA THR A 28 -3.35 6.76 5.25
C THR A 28 -3.68 6.36 3.82
N VAL A 29 -4.96 6.33 3.50
CA VAL A 29 -5.47 6.14 2.13
C VAL A 29 -6.31 7.36 1.80
N ASN A 30 -5.94 8.08 0.73
CA ASN A 30 -6.59 9.33 0.32
C ASN A 30 -6.71 10.36 1.46
N GLY A 31 -5.67 10.46 2.30
CA GLY A 31 -5.63 11.37 3.45
C GLY A 31 -6.40 10.90 4.69
N GLN A 32 -7.02 9.72 4.67
CA GLN A 32 -7.73 9.16 5.82
C GLN A 32 -6.91 8.05 6.48
N VAL A 33 -6.74 8.10 7.80
CA VAL A 33 -6.04 7.06 8.57
C VAL A 33 -6.84 5.76 8.52
N VAL A 34 -6.22 4.69 8.05
CA VAL A 34 -6.82 3.37 7.95
C VAL A 34 -6.21 2.47 9.01
N ARG A 35 -7.07 1.80 9.81
CA ARG A 35 -6.68 0.78 10.80
C ARG A 35 -7.21 -0.61 10.49
N GLU A 36 -7.98 -0.74 9.41
CA GLU A 36 -8.63 -1.97 9.01
C GLU A 36 -7.74 -2.78 8.07
N LEU A 37 -7.41 -4.01 8.44
CA LEU A 37 -6.59 -4.89 7.59
C LEU A 37 -7.35 -5.38 6.34
N ALA A 38 -8.67 -5.32 6.37
CA ALA A 38 -9.53 -5.73 5.26
C ALA A 38 -9.63 -4.68 4.14
N THR A 39 -9.05 -3.49 4.33
CA THR A 39 -9.09 -2.40 3.34
C THR A 39 -8.44 -2.82 2.03
N THR A 40 -9.14 -2.53 0.94
CA THR A 40 -8.72 -2.85 -0.42
C THR A 40 -8.41 -1.56 -1.17
N ILE A 41 -7.17 -1.45 -1.65
CA ILE A 41 -6.68 -0.35 -2.48
C ILE A 41 -7.13 -0.57 -3.93
N LYS A 42 -7.71 0.47 -4.52
CA LYS A 42 -8.12 0.54 -5.93
C LYS A 42 -7.08 1.31 -6.75
N SER A 43 -7.13 1.17 -8.07
CA SER A 43 -6.31 1.98 -8.95
C SER A 43 -6.66 3.47 -8.77
N GLY A 44 -5.64 4.30 -8.57
CA GLY A 44 -5.78 5.74 -8.33
C GLY A 44 -5.84 6.15 -6.85
N ASP A 45 -6.01 5.21 -5.91
CA ASP A 45 -5.90 5.53 -4.48
C ASP A 45 -4.48 5.96 -4.13
N LYS A 46 -4.36 7.03 -3.35
CA LYS A 46 -3.09 7.50 -2.80
C LYS A 46 -2.87 6.86 -1.44
N VAL A 47 -1.83 6.05 -1.31
CA VAL A 47 -1.47 5.41 -0.05
C VAL A 47 -0.21 6.08 0.49
N GLU A 48 -0.22 6.45 1.76
CA GLU A 48 0.96 6.98 2.46
C GLU A 48 1.22 6.14 3.71
N VAL A 49 2.50 5.93 4.00
CA VAL A 49 2.98 5.23 5.19
C VAL A 49 3.91 6.19 5.92
N GLU A 50 3.62 6.48 7.18
CA GLU A 50 4.36 7.44 8.01
C GLU A 50 4.47 8.83 7.35
N GLY A 51 3.45 9.23 6.59
CA GLY A 51 3.40 10.50 5.85
C GLY A 51 4.22 10.53 4.56
N GLN A 52 4.79 9.41 4.14
CA GLN A 52 5.47 9.28 2.85
C GLN A 52 4.55 8.57 1.84
N PRO A 53 4.27 9.16 0.68
CA PRO A 53 3.48 8.51 -0.35
C PRO A 53 4.22 7.31 -0.93
N ILE A 54 3.50 6.21 -1.09
CA ILE A 54 4.05 4.96 -1.63
C ILE A 54 3.34 4.63 -2.95
N TYR A 55 4.12 4.17 -3.92
CA TYR A 55 3.62 3.84 -5.24
C TYR A 55 3.95 2.40 -5.55
N ASN A 56 2.99 1.71 -6.13
CA ASN A 56 3.24 0.41 -6.70
C ASN A 56 3.29 0.55 -8.21
N GLU A 57 4.46 0.33 -8.81
CA GLU A 57 4.60 0.34 -10.26
C GLU A 57 3.81 -0.83 -10.85
N GLU A 58 2.87 -0.54 -11.75
CA GLU A 58 2.28 -1.58 -12.58
C GLU A 58 3.35 -2.09 -13.53
N LYS A 59 3.63 -3.40 -13.48
CA LYS A 59 4.58 -4.02 -14.41
C LYS A 59 3.99 -3.95 -15.81
N VAL A 60 4.51 -3.05 -16.64
CA VAL A 60 4.23 -3.02 -18.07
C VAL A 60 5.13 -4.05 -18.73
N TYR A 61 4.53 -5.07 -19.35
CA TYR A 61 5.25 -6.09 -20.10
C TYR A 61 5.34 -5.67 -21.57
N TYR A 62 6.56 -5.49 -22.08
CA TYR A 62 6.81 -5.30 -23.50
C TYR A 62 7.23 -6.62 -24.14
N LEU A 63 6.57 -6.98 -25.25
CA LEU A 63 6.97 -8.09 -26.10
C LEU A 63 7.82 -7.51 -27.24
N LEU A 64 9.10 -7.89 -27.29
CA LEU A 64 10.00 -7.57 -28.40
C LEU A 64 10.12 -8.81 -29.30
N ASN A 65 10.00 -8.57 -30.61
CA ASN A 65 10.12 -9.57 -31.68
C ASN A 65 11.54 -9.63 -32.21
#